data_AF-A0A2P2LKD9-F1
#
_entry.id   AF-A0A2P2LKD9-F1
#
_cell.length_a   1.000
_cell.length_b   1.000
_cell.length_c   1.000
_cell.angle_alpha   90.00
_cell.angle_beta   90.00
_cell.angle_gamma   90.00
#
_symmetry.space_group_name_H-M   'P 1'
#
loop_
_entity.id
_entity.type
_entity.pdbx_description
1 polymer ?
#
loop_
_entity_poly.entity_id
_entity_poly.type
_entity_poly.pdbx_seq_one_letter_code
_entity_poly.pdbx_strand_id
1 'polypeptide(L)' 'MTKIIKEMLPPDVRVARDAQDLLIECCVEFINLVSSESNEVCNKEDKRTIAPEHVLKALQVND' A
#
# COMPACT_ATOMS: atom_id res chain seq x y z
N MET A 1 -11.96 -2.01 4.47
CA MET A 1 -11.73 -1.82 3.03
C MET A 1 -13.02 -1.66 2.22
N THR A 2 -14.04 -2.50 2.42
CA THR A 2 -15.32 -2.43 1.69
C THR A 2 -15.99 -1.06 1.65
N LYS A 3 -15.93 -0.28 2.74
CA LYS A 3 -16.46 1.09 2.78
C LYS A 3 -15.72 2.03 1.81
N ILE A 4 -14.39 1.99 1.82
CA ILE A 4 -13.52 2.77 0.93
C ILE A 4 -13.79 2.38 -0.53
N ILE A 5 -13.85 1.08 -0.84
CA ILE A 5 -14.15 0.60 -2.20
C ILE A 5 -15.48 1.17 -2.71
N LYS A 6 -16.53 1.19 -1.87
CA LYS A 6 -17.83 1.76 -2.23
C LYS A 6 -17.80 3.28 -2.37
N GLU A 7 -17.03 3.99 -1.55
CA GLU A 7 -16.87 5.45 -1.62
C GLU A 7 -16.11 5.88 -2.89
N MET A 8 -15.25 5.02 -3.43
CA MET A 8 -14.49 5.26 -4.67
C MET A 8 -15.28 4.91 -5.94
N LEU A 9 -16.50 4.38 -5.81
CA LEU A 9 -17.32 3.93 -6.94
C LEU A 9 -18.63 4.71 -7.03
N PRO A 10 -19.23 4.82 -8.23
CA PRO A 10 -20.56 5.38 -8.37
C PRO A 10 -21.61 4.62 -7.55
N PRO A 11 -22.70 5.27 -7.09
CA PRO A 11 -23.69 4.69 -6.19
C PRO A 11 -24.40 3.42 -6.71
N ASP A 12 -24.47 3.26 -8.03
CA ASP A 12 -25.14 2.20 -8.76
C ASP A 12 -24.22 1.02 -9.12
N VAL A 13 -22.91 1.15 -8.87
CA VAL A 13 -21.93 0.12 -9.17
C VAL A 13 -21.83 -0.89 -8.02
N ARG A 14 -21.89 -2.19 -8.37
CA ARG A 14 -21.68 -3.30 -7.43
C ARG A 14 -20.35 -3.98 -7.73
N VAL A 15 -19.64 -4.34 -6.68
CA VAL A 15 -18.39 -5.12 -6.77
C VAL A 15 -18.66 -6.54 -6.29
N ALA A 16 -18.24 -7.54 -7.07
CA ALA A 16 -18.30 -8.94 -6.67
C ALA A 16 -17.53 -9.15 -5.35
N ARG A 17 -17.94 -10.14 -4.54
CA ARG A 17 -17.26 -10.42 -3.26
C ARG A 17 -15.80 -10.81 -3.47
N ASP A 18 -15.56 -11.73 -4.40
CA ASP A 18 -14.21 -12.24 -4.70
C ASP A 18 -13.26 -11.11 -5.15
N ALA A 19 -13.76 -10.11 -5.86
CA ALA A 19 -12.98 -8.93 -6.24
C ALA A 19 -12.66 -8.03 -5.03
N GLN A 20 -13.58 -7.92 -4.06
CA GLN A 20 -13.30 -7.20 -2.81
C GLN A 20 -12.25 -7.94 -1.97
N ASP A 21 -12.33 -9.26 -1.91
CA ASP A 21 -11.38 -10.09 -1.16
C ASP A 21 -9.99 -10.00 -1.81
N LEU A 22 -9.90 -10.06 -3.14
CA LEU A 22 -8.65 -9.84 -3.88
C LEU A 22 -8.04 -8.46 -3.59
N LEU A 23 -8.85 -7.40 -3.59
CA LEU A 23 -8.37 -6.05 -3.23
C LEU A 23 -7.83 -6.01 -1.80
N ILE A 24 -8.42 -6.77 -0.88
CA ILE A 24 -7.93 -6.87 0.50
C ILE A 24 -6.54 -7.49 0.55
N GLU A 25 -6.35 -8.60 -0.15
CA GLU A 25 -5.06 -9.26 -0.27
C GLU A 25 -4.02 -8.34 -0.93
N CYS A 26 -4.39 -7.65 -2.01
CA CYS A 26 -3.51 -6.68 -2.66
C CYS A 26 -3.09 -5.54 -1.73
N CYS A 27 -4.00 -5.01 -0.90
CA CYS A 27 -3.65 -3.96 0.05
C CYS A 27 -2.73 -4.46 1.18
N VAL A 28 -2.88 -5.71 1.61
CA VAL A 28 -1.93 -6.32 2.56
C VAL A 28 -0.55 -6.42 1.92
N GLU A 29 -0.48 -6.89 0.68
CA GLU A 29 0.79 -7.02 -0.02
C GLU A 29 1.42 -5.66 -0.34
N PHE A 30 0.60 -4.66 -0.66
CA PHE A 30 1.07 -3.28 -0.81
C PHE A 30 1.74 -2.75 0.47
N ILE A 31 1.16 -3.04 1.65
CA ILE A 31 1.77 -2.64 2.93
C ILE A 31 3.10 -3.36 3.15
N ASN A 32 3.18 -4.65 2.83
CA ASN A 32 4.42 -5.43 2.93
C ASN A 32 5.50 -4.87 2.01
N LEU A 33 5.15 -4.60 0.75
CA LEU A 33 6.06 -4.03 -0.25
C LEU A 33 6.59 -2.68 0.21
N VAL A 34 5.71 -1.73 0.53
CA VAL A 34 6.12 -0.38 0.98
C VAL A 34 6.96 -0.46 2.25
N SER A 35 6.65 -1.38 3.17
CA SER A 35 7.46 -1.59 4.38
C SER A 35 8.86 -2.10 4.06
N SER A 36 8.96 -3.05 3.11
CA SER A 36 10.25 -3.58 2.62
C SER A 36 11.09 -2.47 1.99
N GLU A 37 10.51 -1.74 1.03
CA GLU A 37 11.19 -0.64 0.33
C GLU A 37 11.60 0.49 1.30
N SER A 38 10.75 0.84 2.24
CA SER A 38 11.06 1.85 3.28
C SER A 38 12.22 1.41 4.17
N ASN A 39 12.28 0.11 4.49
CA ASN A 39 13.38 -0.48 5.25
C ASN A 39 14.68 -0.48 4.45
N GLU A 40 14.64 -0.78 3.15
CA GLU A 40 15.80 -0.66 2.28
C GLU A 40 16.35 0.76 2.22
N VAL A 41 15.48 1.76 2.03
CA VAL A 41 15.88 3.18 2.01
C VAL A 41 16.51 3.57 3.35
N CYS A 42 15.89 3.17 4.47
CA CYS A 42 16.42 3.42 5.81
C CYS A 42 17.82 2.83 6.00
N ASN A 43 18.03 1.58 5.56
CA ASN A 43 19.30 0.89 5.67
C ASN A 43 20.37 1.50 4.74
N LYS A 44 19.99 1.93 3.53
CA LYS A 44 20.89 2.64 2.59
C LYS A 44 21.37 3.99 3.14
N GLU A 45 20.64 4.57 4.10
CA GLU A 45 21.02 5.80 4.82
C GLU A 45 21.71 5.53 6.18
N ASP A 46 22.12 4.29 6.47
CA ASP A 46 22.74 3.87 7.73
C ASP A 46 21.90 4.19 8.99
N LYS A 47 20.56 4.27 8.83
CA LYS A 47 19.62 4.52 9.93
C LYS A 47 18.99 3.21 10.40
N ARG A 48 18.59 3.16 11.68
CA ARG A 48 17.97 1.99 12.32
C ARG A 48 16.46 2.14 12.58
N THR A 49 15.91 3.33 12.36
CA THR A 49 14.50 3.63 12.56
C THR A 49 13.92 4.19 11.26
N ILE A 50 12.85 3.57 10.77
CA ILE A 50 12.14 4.05 9.59
C ILE A 50 11.43 5.36 9.95
N ALA A 51 11.76 6.43 9.23
CA ALA A 51 11.14 7.74 9.36
C ALA A 51 10.21 8.02 8.16
N PRO A 52 9.27 8.99 8.26
CA PRO A 52 8.30 9.26 7.20
C PRO A 52 8.93 9.55 5.83
N GLU A 53 10.10 10.18 5.80
CA GLU A 53 10.83 10.46 4.56
C GLU A 53 11.29 9.19 3.83
N HIS A 54 11.58 8.10 4.55
CA HIS A 54 11.93 6.83 3.92
C HIS A 54 10.72 6.22 3.21
N VAL A 55 9.51 6.38 3.79
CA VAL A 55 8.25 5.93 3.18
C VAL A 55 7.94 6.74 1.93
N LEU A 56 8.11 8.07 1.97
CA LEU A 56 7.91 8.92 0.80
C LEU A 56 8.86 8.58 -0.34
N LYS A 57 10.13 8.26 -0.04
CA LYS A 57 11.10 7.80 -1.03
C LYS A 57 10.75 6.42 -1.58
N ALA A 58 10.35 5.49 -0.72
CA ALA A 58 9.89 4.15 -1.12
C ALA A 58 8.72 4.20 -2.12
N LEU A 59 7.78 5.12 -1.94
CA LEU A 59 6.65 5.33 -2.86
C LEU A 59 7.04 5.93 -4.23
N GLN A 60 8.25 6.46 -4.36
CA GLN A 60 8.78 7.03 -5.62
C GLN A 60 9.67 6.04 -6.38
N VAL A 61 9.95 4.87 -5.79
CA VAL A 61 10.67 3.79 -6.49
C VAL A 61 9.71 3.22 -7.54
N ASN A 62 9.85 3.71 -8.77
CA ASN A 62 9.32 3.03 -9.95
C ASN A 62 10.45 2.12 -10.45
N ASP A 63 10.27 0.81 -10.35
CA ASP A 63 10.98 -0.14 -11.21
C ASP A 63 10.62 0.07 -12.69
#